data_AF-A0A242MP70-F1
#
_entry.id   AF-A0A242MP70-F1
#
_cell.length_a   1.000
_cell.length_b   1.000
_cell.length_c   1.000
_cell.angle_alpha   90.00
_cell.angle_beta   90.00
_cell.angle_gamma   90.00
#
_symmetry.space_group_name_H-M   'P 1'
#
loop_
_entity.id
_entity.type
_entity.pdbx_description
1 polymer ?
#
loop_
_entity_poly.entity_id
_entity_poly.type
_entity_poly.pdbx_seq_one_letter_code
_entity_poly.pdbx_strand_id
1 'polypeptide(L)'
;MNALKKPPPIKAENLLPSRLADQQLDHLERMIGSIVKNSPAAPVLGLDPEYWESRVRALVEENNLLVVQQQRVQRLLIKLQQRVKNKTMDSTAA
;
A
#
# COMPACT_ATOMS: atom_id res chain seq x y z
N MET A 1 44.81 -9.91 10.67
CA MET A 1 44.16 -8.64 10.26
C MET A 1 42.75 -8.99 9.80
N ASN A 2 41.73 -8.47 10.48
CA ASN A 2 40.32 -8.84 10.29
C ASN A 2 39.80 -8.34 8.93
N ALA A 3 39.53 -9.26 8.01
CA ALA A 3 38.74 -8.96 6.82
C ALA A 3 37.28 -8.78 7.24
N LEU A 4 36.85 -7.52 7.32
CA LEU A 4 35.46 -7.12 7.56
C LEU A 4 34.53 -7.87 6.60
N LYS A 5 33.73 -8.78 7.17
CA LYS A 5 32.59 -9.41 6.51
C LYS A 5 31.62 -8.31 6.08
N LYS A 6 31.68 -7.89 4.81
CA LYS A 6 30.58 -7.11 4.21
C LYS A 6 29.34 -8.02 4.19
N PRO A 7 28.21 -7.61 4.77
CA PRO A 7 26.97 -8.37 4.64
C PRO A 7 26.59 -8.42 3.15
N PRO A 8 25.95 -9.51 2.69
CA PRO A 8 25.55 -9.64 1.30
C PRO A 8 24.66 -8.44 0.92
N PRO A 9 24.84 -7.84 -0.28
CA PRO A 9 23.88 -6.85 -0.76
C PRO A 9 22.53 -7.55 -0.86
N ILE A 10 21.56 -7.09 -0.06
CA ILE A 10 20.17 -7.50 -0.16
C ILE A 10 19.75 -7.20 -1.61
N LYS A 11 19.29 -8.24 -2.31
CA LYS A 11 19.03 -8.30 -3.76
C LYS A 11 18.24 -7.08 -4.27
N ALA A 12 18.94 -6.05 -4.71
CA ALA A 12 18.37 -4.94 -5.47
C ALA A 12 18.20 -5.29 -6.97
N GLU A 13 18.69 -6.45 -7.42
CA GLU A 13 18.77 -6.81 -8.84
C GLU A 13 17.43 -7.12 -9.52
N ASN A 14 16.34 -7.33 -8.76
CA ASN A 14 15.02 -7.67 -9.31
C ASN A 14 13.90 -6.69 -8.94
N LEU A 15 14.23 -5.57 -8.29
CA LEU A 15 13.21 -4.58 -7.90
C LEU A 15 12.89 -3.64 -9.05
N LEU A 16 11.60 -3.42 -9.29
CA LEU A 16 11.13 -2.48 -10.29
C LEU A 16 11.56 -1.04 -9.95
N PRO A 17 11.80 -0.19 -10.95
CA PRO A 17 12.33 1.15 -10.74
C PRO A 17 11.33 2.04 -9.98
N SER A 18 11.86 2.93 -9.14
CA SER A 18 11.08 3.88 -8.33
C SER A 18 10.09 4.73 -9.14
N ARG A 19 10.41 5.05 -10.40
CA ARG A 19 9.50 5.78 -11.31
C ARG A 19 8.22 4.99 -11.62
N LEU A 20 8.34 3.66 -11.71
CA LEU A 20 7.20 2.79 -11.94
C LEU A 20 6.34 2.68 -10.67
N ALA A 21 6.98 2.66 -9.50
CA ALA A 21 6.28 2.74 -8.22
C ALA A 21 5.45 4.03 -8.07
N ASP A 22 5.95 5.18 -8.51
CA ASP A 22 5.18 6.44 -8.46
C ASP A 22 3.87 6.36 -9.26
N GLN A 23 3.92 5.81 -10.48
CA GLN A 23 2.71 5.64 -11.31
C GLN A 23 1.73 4.64 -10.69
N GLN A 24 2.25 3.55 -10.13
CA GLN A 24 1.41 2.57 -9.43
C GLN A 24 0.79 3.17 -8.16
N LEU A 25 1.54 3.97 -7.40
CA LEU A 25 1.04 4.68 -6.22
C LEU A 25 -0.03 5.70 -6.58
N ASP A 26 0.16 6.50 -7.64
CA ASP A 26 -0.86 7.44 -8.14
C ASP A 26 -2.17 6.72 -8.50
N HIS A 27 -2.05 5.57 -9.17
CA HIS A 27 -3.21 4.75 -9.52
C HIS A 27 -3.93 4.22 -8.27
N LEU A 28 -3.18 3.65 -7.31
CA LEU A 28 -3.73 3.15 -6.05
C LEU A 28 -4.39 4.27 -5.24
N GLU A 29 -3.79 5.46 -5.15
CA GLU A 29 -4.38 6.61 -4.48
C GLU A 29 -5.71 7.03 -5.09
N ARG A 30 -5.81 7.06 -6.42
CA ARG A 30 -7.05 7.38 -7.12
C ARG A 30 -8.12 6.30 -6.94
N MET A 31 -7.74 5.03 -7.06
CA MET A 31 -8.67 3.91 -6.91
C MET A 31 -9.21 3.82 -5.48
N ILE A 32 -8.32 3.85 -4.48
CA ILE A 32 -8.69 3.87 -3.06
C ILE A 32 -9.56 5.11 -2.80
N GLY A 33 -9.16 6.29 -3.27
CA GLY A 33 -9.96 7.52 -3.11
C GLY A 33 -11.34 7.47 -3.76
N SER A 34 -11.45 6.88 -4.94
CA SER A 34 -12.72 6.71 -5.66
C SER A 34 -13.64 5.72 -4.94
N ILE A 35 -13.11 4.56 -4.53
CA ILE A 35 -13.86 3.54 -3.77
C ILE A 35 -14.25 4.06 -2.38
N VAL A 36 -13.41 4.92 -1.78
CA VAL A 36 -13.70 5.64 -0.53
C VAL A 36 -14.86 6.60 -0.68
N LYS A 37 -14.91 7.36 -1.77
CA LYS A 37 -15.97 8.35 -2.00
C LYS A 37 -17.29 7.75 -2.50
N ASN A 38 -17.23 6.69 -3.30
CA ASN A 38 -18.38 6.27 -4.12
C ASN A 38 -19.12 5.00 -3.65
N SER A 39 -18.73 4.34 -2.56
CA SER A 39 -19.49 3.16 -2.09
C SER A 39 -19.53 3.02 -0.57
N PRO A 40 -20.69 3.24 0.07
CA PRO A 40 -20.91 2.87 1.46
C PRO A 40 -21.50 1.46 1.65
N ALA A 41 -21.91 0.74 0.59
CA ALA A 41 -22.82 -0.40 0.77
C ALA A 41 -22.32 -1.78 0.29
N ALA A 42 -21.31 -1.87 -0.58
CA ALA A 42 -20.81 -3.18 -1.01
C ALA A 42 -19.33 -3.15 -1.41
N PRO A 43 -18.54 -4.18 -1.06
CA PRO A 43 -17.26 -4.44 -1.72
C PRO A 43 -17.53 -4.49 -3.22
N VAL A 44 -16.97 -3.57 -3.98
CA VAL A 44 -17.00 -3.67 -5.43
C VAL A 44 -16.16 -4.90 -5.77
N LEU A 45 -16.80 -6.05 -6.00
CA LEU A 45 -16.17 -7.26 -6.56
C LEU A 45 -14.91 -7.74 -5.82
N GLY A 46 -14.93 -7.80 -4.48
CA GLY A 46 -13.79 -8.29 -3.68
C GLY A 46 -12.63 -7.30 -3.50
N LEU A 47 -12.82 -6.04 -3.92
CA LEU A 47 -11.87 -4.93 -3.71
C LEU A 47 -12.04 -4.31 -2.31
N ASP A 48 -12.02 -5.16 -1.29
CA ASP A 48 -12.13 -4.78 0.11
C ASP A 48 -10.86 -4.05 0.61
N PRO A 49 -10.94 -3.34 1.75
CA PRO A 49 -9.79 -2.68 2.35
C PRO A 49 -8.57 -3.62 2.54
N GLU A 50 -8.81 -4.89 2.87
CA GLU A 50 -7.77 -5.92 3.01
C GLU A 50 -7.06 -6.22 1.68
N TYR A 51 -7.81 -6.32 0.57
CA TYR A 51 -7.22 -6.49 -0.77
C TYR A 51 -6.29 -5.32 -1.11
N TRP A 52 -6.74 -4.09 -0.85
CA TRP A 52 -5.94 -2.89 -1.11
C TRP A 52 -4.69 -2.82 -0.22
N GLU A 53 -4.78 -3.25 1.03
CA GLU A 53 -3.62 -3.36 1.92
C GLU A 53 -2.60 -4.37 1.39
N SER A 54 -3.04 -5.57 1.00
CA SER A 54 -2.17 -6.57 0.38
C SER A 54 -1.51 -6.05 -0.90
N ARG A 55 -2.25 -5.31 -1.74
CA ARG A 55 -1.70 -4.76 -2.98
C ARG A 55 -0.66 -3.67 -2.72
N VAL A 56 -0.88 -2.81 -1.73
CA VAL A 56 0.08 -1.78 -1.32
C VAL A 56 1.35 -2.42 -0.73
N ARG A 57 1.23 -3.50 0.07
CA ARG A 57 2.39 -4.25 0.57
C ARG A 57 3.18 -4.93 -0.55
N ALA A 58 2.49 -5.58 -1.50
CA ALA A 58 3.13 -6.18 -2.66
C ALA A 58 3.92 -5.14 -3.48
N LEU A 59 3.40 -3.92 -3.63
CA LEU A 59 4.12 -2.84 -4.30
C LEU A 59 5.44 -2.49 -3.60
N VAL A 60 5.47 -2.47 -2.26
CA VAL A 60 6.69 -2.23 -1.46
C VAL A 60 7.72 -3.35 -1.65
N GLU A 61 7.26 -4.59 -1.80
CA GLU A 61 8.13 -5.75 -2.01
C GLU A 61 8.62 -5.86 -3.46
N GLU A 62 7.83 -5.39 -4.43
CA GLU A 62 8.11 -5.46 -5.88
C GLU A 62 9.00 -4.31 -6.37
N ASN A 63 9.02 -3.15 -5.69
CA ASN A 63 9.67 -1.94 -6.17
C ASN A 63 10.75 -1.41 -5.22
N ASN A 64 11.78 -0.79 -5.81
CA ASN A 64 12.76 -0.05 -5.03
C ASN A 64 12.19 1.33 -4.66
N LEU A 65 11.54 1.40 -3.51
CA LEU A 65 10.86 2.61 -3.06
C LEU A 65 11.83 3.66 -2.50
N LEU A 66 11.65 4.90 -2.94
CA LEU A 66 12.27 6.05 -2.32
C LEU A 66 11.57 6.40 -1.01
N VAL A 67 12.27 7.13 -0.12
CA VAL A 67 11.71 7.60 1.18
C VAL A 67 10.38 8.33 1.00
N VAL A 68 10.25 9.15 -0.05
CA VAL A 68 9.01 9.87 -0.38
C VAL A 68 7.87 8.91 -0.73
N GLN A 69 8.17 7.84 -1.47
CA GLN A 69 7.19 6.83 -1.86
C GLN A 69 6.76 5.96 -0.68
N GLN A 70 7.69 5.63 0.22
CA GLN A 70 7.38 4.94 1.48
C GLN A 70 6.44 5.77 2.37
N GLN A 71 6.64 7.09 2.45
CA GLN A 71 5.72 7.98 3.19
C GLN A 71 4.32 8.00 2.56
N ARG A 72 4.21 7.97 1.23
CA ARG A 72 2.92 7.87 0.53
C ARG A 72 2.21 6.54 0.83
N VAL A 73 2.95 5.44 0.78
CA VAL A 73 2.46 4.11 1.16
C VAL A 73 1.91 4.11 2.60
N GLN A 74 2.65 4.65 3.56
CA GLN A 74 2.20 4.72 4.95
C GLN A 74 0.88 5.51 5.09
N ARG A 75 0.77 6.66 4.40
CA ARG A 75 -0.46 7.46 4.41
C ARG A 75 -1.65 6.69 3.81
N LEU A 76 -1.42 5.91 2.75
CA LEU A 76 -2.44 5.05 2.15
C LEU A 76 -2.92 3.97 3.13
N LEU A 77 -2.00 3.28 3.78
CA LEU A 77 -2.33 2.23 4.75
C LEU A 77 -3.14 2.79 5.93
N ILE A 78 -2.76 3.95 6.46
CA ILE A 78 -3.50 4.62 7.55
C ILE A 78 -4.94 4.94 7.10
N LYS A 79 -5.13 5.46 5.88
CA LYS A 79 -6.47 5.76 5.34
C LYS A 79 -7.33 4.50 5.20
N LEU A 80 -6.75 3.39 4.75
CA LEU A 80 -7.45 2.11 4.64
C LEU A 80 -7.87 1.59 6.02
N GLN A 81 -6.97 1.62 7.01
CA GLN A 81 -7.25 1.19 8.38
C GLN A 81 -8.33 2.03 9.06
N GLN A 82 -8.29 3.36 8.90
CA GLN A 82 -9.32 4.26 9.41
C GLN A 82 -10.70 3.92 8.86
N ARG A 83 -10.78 3.50 7.58
CA ARG A 83 -12.05 3.10 6.98
C ARG A 83 -12.58 1.79 7.54
N VAL A 84 -11.73 0.79 7.74
CA VAL A 84 -12.13 -0.48 8.39
C VAL A 84 -12.75 -0.19 9.75
N LYS A 85 -12.11 0.68 10.53
CA LYS A 85 -12.61 1.10 11.85
C LYS A 85 -13.96 1.82 11.77
N ASN A 86 -14.14 2.73 10.80
CA ASN A 86 -15.41 3.43 10.62
C ASN A 86 -16.54 2.47 10.19
N LYS A 87 -16.26 1.54 9.26
CA LYS A 87 -17.22 0.49 8.83
C LYS A 87 -17.70 -0.37 10.01
N THR A 88 -16.81 -0.73 10.94
CA THR A 88 -17.19 -1.50 12.13
C THR A 88 -18.07 -0.72 13.12
N MET A 89 -17.91 0.61 13.21
CA MET A 89 -18.73 1.45 14.08
C MET A 89 -20.15 1.65 13.51
N ASP A 90 -20.29 1.83 12.19
CA ASP A 90 -21.60 1.98 11.54
C ASP A 90 -22.45 0.68 11.61
N SER A 91 -21.80 -0.49 11.64
CA SER A 91 -22.49 -1.80 11.69
C SER A 91 -22.94 -2.23 13.10
N THR A 92 -22.54 -1.51 14.16
CA THR A 92 -22.90 -1.86 15.56
C THR A 92 -24.08 -1.01 16.09
N ALA A 93 -24.67 -0.15 15.25
CA ALA A 93 -25.78 0.73 15.62
C ALA A 93 -27.13 0.34 15.00
N ALA A 94 -27.27 -0.88 14.47
CA ALA A 94 -28.51 -1.41 13.88
C ALA A 94 -29.19 -2.43 14.80
#